data_AF-A0A3D4CY19-F1
#
_entry.id   AF-A0A3D4CY19-F1
#
_cell.length_a   1.000
_cell.length_b   1.000
_cell.length_c   1.000
_cell.angle_alpha   90.00
_cell.angle_beta   90.00
_cell.angle_gamma   90.00
#
_symmetry.space_group_name_H-M   'P 1'
#
loop_
_entity.id
_entity.type
_entity.pdbx_description
1 polymer ?
#
loop_
_entity_poly.entity_id
_entity_poly.type
_entity_poly.pdbx_seq_one_letter_code
_entity_poly.pdbx_strand_id
1 'polypeptide(L)'
;MGEAQGLGGYLAAEQKLEERQWGKARSLYKIVVETGPDYLRPHAMLGFLRASAGLGEGAASLRLLASLVDDNELLARNREFWLAAIALEYAKIPPEEKSRKESIRQLREALKIIDARNGYVRLRAQVRLAMAELLSGAGQGRQAIKILTESLPELRSVEWAGLRAYQKAQLAKIYLGIGERDWAVSLLEEIRHDPQLDSRHFKVAEAFIEGRDLGQSSVTGLIVRDEPACLSVESTGCFELRISASKGEDKLRFAEKGQVVTHWFNLQKDPFRTVNLLQGGSLLEVIDSSGIPVPVPAMIELLESSSARVRFQRRNLSLPSPRLEEYTVYPNGQIFVFIRAEEVGPPKPGMALLLTTPFFGNPNGWRVISPEGNLPVKPGATFEGRHLLLSRVPLPESYWLVPDDLLLLPGQAGARLITHVPLDPRLSIRRRVSCEQSGKGGRMAVQLRITPSFLEKPDLAEKYRGAYQDPAKLTAQSGNLVIDDPGDLNSDGFNEGEGCHVVRGARAVEFRAGAYDRADPVIKFVSPGVVGLPDVRIDGRIANSSSYNLCWERHDTLILRWNGTIPAGGRSLFTLE
;
A
#
# COMPACT_ATOMS: atom_id res chain seq x y z
N MET A 1 30.93 -2.70 8.49
CA MET A 1 30.26 -3.23 7.29
C MET A 1 29.81 -2.04 6.44
N GLY A 2 29.88 -2.09 5.10
CA GLY A 2 29.35 -0.99 4.28
C GLY A 2 27.82 -0.89 4.41
N GLU A 3 27.23 0.27 4.14
CA GLU A 3 25.76 0.45 4.21
C GLU A 3 25.03 -0.65 3.42
N ALA A 4 25.59 -1.03 2.26
CA ALA A 4 25.23 -2.15 1.37
C ALA A 4 24.97 -3.47 2.07
N GLN A 5 26.00 -3.95 2.73
CA GLN A 5 26.00 -5.23 3.40
C GLN A 5 25.10 -5.18 4.65
N GLY A 6 24.92 -4.00 5.25
CA GLY A 6 24.04 -3.80 6.40
C GLY A 6 22.55 -3.94 6.12
N LEU A 7 22.01 -3.27 5.10
CA LEU A 7 20.58 -3.42 4.77
C LEU A 7 20.30 -4.81 4.18
N GLY A 8 21.18 -5.33 3.31
CA GLY A 8 21.06 -6.69 2.80
C GLY A 8 21.05 -7.75 3.91
N GLY A 9 21.93 -7.60 4.90
CA GLY A 9 21.95 -8.47 6.08
C GLY A 9 20.69 -8.34 6.95
N TYR A 10 20.15 -7.13 7.09
CA TYR A 10 18.91 -6.87 7.83
C TYR A 10 17.69 -7.52 7.16
N LEU A 11 17.49 -7.28 5.86
CA LEU A 11 16.36 -7.86 5.12
C LEU A 11 16.46 -9.39 5.05
N ALA A 12 17.67 -9.93 4.92
CA ALA A 12 17.87 -11.37 5.06
C ALA A 12 17.47 -11.87 6.45
N ALA A 13 17.72 -11.10 7.51
CA ALA A 13 17.30 -11.45 8.87
C ALA A 13 15.77 -11.41 9.03
N GLU A 14 15.09 -10.39 8.49
CA GLU A 14 13.61 -10.28 8.45
C GLU A 14 12.99 -11.50 7.79
N GLN A 15 13.44 -11.85 6.58
CA GLN A 15 12.93 -13.01 5.86
C GLN A 15 13.09 -14.30 6.68
N LYS A 16 14.22 -14.46 7.38
CA LYS A 16 14.44 -15.63 8.24
C LYS A 16 13.56 -15.60 9.49
N LEU A 17 13.23 -14.42 10.00
CA LEU A 17 12.29 -14.25 11.11
C LEU A 17 10.88 -14.68 10.68
N GLU A 18 10.40 -14.20 9.52
CA GLU A 18 9.09 -14.58 8.96
C GLU A 18 8.98 -16.08 8.67
N GLU A 19 10.05 -16.68 8.14
CA GLU A 19 10.17 -18.13 7.91
C GLU A 19 10.32 -18.95 9.22
N ARG A 20 10.27 -18.30 10.40
CA ARG A 20 10.47 -18.89 11.73
C ARG A 20 11.83 -19.59 11.89
N GLN A 21 12.83 -19.20 11.09
CA GLN A 21 14.21 -19.68 11.18
C GLN A 21 15.00 -18.87 12.23
N TRP A 22 14.54 -18.93 13.48
CA TRP A 22 14.95 -18.05 14.57
C TRP A 22 16.47 -17.96 14.77
N GLY A 23 17.19 -19.09 14.77
CA GLY A 23 18.64 -19.12 14.95
C GLY A 23 19.42 -18.40 13.85
N LYS A 24 18.94 -18.50 12.60
CA LYS A 24 19.55 -17.81 11.45
C LYS A 24 19.22 -16.32 11.49
N ALA A 25 17.96 -15.97 11.74
CA ALA A 25 17.53 -14.58 11.91
C ALA A 25 18.36 -13.87 12.99
N ARG A 26 18.48 -14.49 14.17
CA ARG A 26 19.26 -13.97 15.29
C ARG A 26 20.71 -13.71 14.93
N SER A 27 21.36 -14.66 14.27
CA SER A 27 22.77 -14.53 13.85
C SER A 27 22.95 -13.37 12.88
N LEU A 28 22.03 -13.21 11.92
CA LEU A 28 22.07 -12.12 10.94
C LEU A 28 21.81 -10.76 11.61
N TYR A 29 20.80 -10.65 12.48
CA TYR A 29 20.56 -9.42 13.22
C TYR A 29 21.74 -9.02 14.10
N LYS A 30 22.42 -9.99 14.74
CA LYS A 30 23.62 -9.71 15.55
C LYS A 30 24.70 -9.01 14.72
N ILE A 31 24.96 -9.50 13.51
CA ILE A 31 25.94 -8.90 12.59
C ILE A 31 25.53 -7.45 12.25
N VAL A 32 24.24 -7.21 11.98
CA VAL A 32 23.72 -5.87 11.66
C VAL A 32 23.81 -4.94 12.87
N VAL A 33 23.54 -5.43 14.08
CA VAL A 33 23.69 -4.65 15.32
C VAL A 33 25.14 -4.25 15.54
N GLU A 34 26.08 -5.19 15.42
CA GLU A 34 27.49 -4.98 15.74
C GLU A 34 28.22 -4.15 14.69
N THR A 35 27.87 -4.33 13.41
CA THR A 35 28.68 -3.81 12.30
C THR A 35 27.89 -3.00 11.28
N GLY A 36 26.57 -2.96 11.40
CA GLY A 36 25.66 -2.29 10.48
C GLY A 36 25.52 -0.79 10.75
N PRO A 37 24.91 -0.06 9.80
CA PRO A 37 24.79 1.39 9.88
C PRO A 37 23.88 1.83 11.03
N ASP A 38 24.19 2.97 11.64
CA ASP A 38 23.57 3.46 12.89
C ASP A 38 22.05 3.50 12.83
N TYR A 39 21.48 3.85 11.67
CA TYR A 39 20.04 3.92 11.49
C TYR A 39 19.33 2.57 11.51
N LEU A 40 20.03 1.46 11.22
CA LEU A 40 19.48 0.09 11.26
C LEU A 40 19.62 -0.54 12.62
N ARG A 41 20.64 -0.15 13.40
CA ARG A 41 20.94 -0.82 14.67
C ARG A 41 19.73 -0.91 15.62
N PRO A 42 18.92 0.14 15.82
CA PRO A 42 17.72 0.03 16.66
C PRO A 42 16.71 -1.00 16.13
N HIS A 43 16.50 -1.07 14.81
CA HIS A 43 15.56 -2.01 14.20
C HIS A 43 16.10 -3.45 14.26
N ALA A 44 17.37 -3.64 13.90
CA ALA A 44 18.05 -4.93 13.95
C ALA A 44 18.08 -5.48 15.37
N MET A 45 18.17 -4.61 16.37
CA MET A 45 18.08 -5.01 17.77
C MET A 45 16.69 -5.56 18.12
N LEU A 46 15.60 -4.90 17.70
CA LEU A 46 14.24 -5.43 17.90
C LEU A 46 14.06 -6.78 17.18
N GLY A 47 14.59 -6.92 15.96
CA GLY A 47 14.61 -8.19 15.24
C GLY A 47 15.41 -9.29 15.96
N PHE A 48 16.61 -8.95 16.45
CA PHE A 48 17.45 -9.85 17.26
C PHE A 48 16.70 -10.39 18.48
N LEU A 49 15.97 -9.52 19.16
CA LEU A 49 15.19 -9.84 20.35
C LEU A 49 14.04 -10.79 20.03
N ARG A 50 13.31 -10.55 18.96
CA ARG A 50 12.22 -11.44 18.50
C ARG A 50 12.75 -12.81 18.14
N ALA A 51 13.84 -12.86 17.38
CA ALA A 51 14.50 -14.10 17.03
C ALA A 51 15.00 -14.86 18.28
N SER A 52 15.50 -14.15 19.28
CA SER A 52 15.91 -14.74 20.57
C SER A 52 14.71 -15.25 21.38
N ALA A 53 13.61 -14.50 21.42
CA ALA A 53 12.36 -14.94 22.04
C ALA A 53 11.79 -16.20 21.35
N GLY A 54 11.83 -16.27 20.02
CA GLY A 54 11.43 -17.46 19.24
C GLY A 54 12.27 -18.71 19.52
N LEU A 55 13.51 -18.55 20.01
CA LEU A 55 14.37 -19.65 20.49
C LEU A 55 14.09 -20.07 21.95
N GLY A 56 13.13 -19.43 22.62
CA GLY A 56 12.86 -19.66 24.04
C GLY A 56 13.76 -18.86 25.00
N GLU A 57 14.58 -17.94 24.49
CA GLU A 57 15.48 -17.11 25.31
C GLU A 57 14.81 -15.79 25.75
N GLY A 58 13.53 -15.87 26.14
CA GLY A 58 12.75 -14.69 26.54
C GLY A 58 13.42 -13.90 27.66
N ALA A 59 13.88 -14.56 28.73
CA ALA A 59 14.49 -13.88 29.88
C ALA A 59 15.80 -13.13 29.54
N ALA A 60 16.64 -13.68 28.65
CA ALA A 60 17.85 -13.01 28.18
C ALA A 60 17.51 -11.81 27.28
N SER A 61 16.48 -11.97 26.44
CA SER A 61 15.96 -10.90 25.57
C SER A 61 15.42 -9.72 26.38
N LEU A 62 14.70 -9.98 27.49
CA LEU A 62 14.20 -8.93 28.39
C LEU A 62 15.34 -8.16 29.09
N ARG A 63 16.46 -8.82 29.43
CA ARG A 63 17.65 -8.16 30.00
C ARG A 63 18.35 -7.26 28.98
N LEU A 64 18.46 -7.73 27.74
CA LEU A 64 19.02 -6.95 26.65
C LEU A 64 18.16 -5.71 26.37
N LEU A 65 16.83 -5.86 26.34
CA LEU A 65 15.89 -4.75 26.26
C LEU A 65 16.11 -3.69 27.34
N ALA A 66 16.29 -4.12 28.60
CA ALA A 66 16.55 -3.20 29.70
C ALA A 66 17.84 -2.39 29.50
N SER A 67 18.92 -3.03 29.03
CA SER A 67 20.19 -2.31 28.77
C SER A 67 20.12 -1.29 27.63
N LEU A 68 19.19 -1.47 26.67
CA LEU A 68 19.07 -0.59 25.50
C LEU A 68 18.36 0.73 25.82
N VAL A 69 17.49 0.73 26.84
CA VAL A 69 16.80 1.94 27.32
C VAL A 69 17.81 2.99 27.81
N ASP A 70 18.96 2.54 28.29
CA ASP A 70 20.03 3.37 28.86
C ASP A 70 21.07 3.81 27.81
N ASP A 71 21.00 3.29 26.58
CA ASP A 71 21.91 3.64 25.47
C ASP A 71 21.45 4.94 24.79
N ASN A 72 21.90 6.08 25.36
CA ASN A 72 21.56 7.41 24.86
C ASN A 72 22.13 7.71 23.46
N GLU A 73 23.21 7.05 23.03
CA GLU A 73 23.78 7.25 21.70
C GLU A 73 22.92 6.55 20.63
N LEU A 74 22.49 5.32 20.91
CA LEU A 74 21.61 4.55 20.03
C LEU A 74 20.23 5.20 19.86
N LEU A 75 19.71 5.83 20.93
CA LEU A 75 18.36 6.41 20.98
C LEU A 75 18.32 7.94 20.81
N ALA A 76 19.45 8.58 20.51
CA ALA A 76 19.59 10.05 20.47
C ALA A 76 18.54 10.76 19.60
N ARG A 77 18.11 10.12 18.50
CA ARG A 77 17.04 10.63 17.62
C ARG A 77 15.70 9.97 17.93
N ASN A 78 14.75 10.76 18.43
CA ASN A 78 13.36 10.34 18.69
C ASN A 78 13.25 9.29 19.80
N ARG A 79 13.99 9.53 20.87
CA ARG A 79 14.04 8.71 22.09
C ARG A 79 12.65 8.29 22.58
N GLU A 80 11.70 9.22 22.63
CA GLU A 80 10.33 8.94 23.08
C GLU A 80 9.63 7.84 22.27
N PHE A 81 9.75 7.91 20.94
CA PHE A 81 9.20 6.90 20.03
C PHE A 81 9.84 5.52 20.29
N TRP A 82 11.17 5.49 20.39
CA TRP A 82 11.89 4.24 20.58
C TRP A 82 11.63 3.59 21.94
N LEU A 83 11.51 4.39 23.00
CA LEU A 83 11.13 3.88 24.33
C LEU A 83 9.74 3.24 24.30
N ALA A 84 8.78 3.85 23.61
CA ALA A 84 7.46 3.27 23.43
C ALA A 84 7.50 2.00 22.56
N ALA A 85 8.25 1.99 21.46
CA ALA A 85 8.42 0.81 20.61
C ALA A 85 9.04 -0.37 21.37
N ILE A 86 10.08 -0.10 22.18
CA ILE A 86 10.73 -1.07 23.07
C ILE A 86 9.74 -1.62 24.11
N ALA A 87 9.01 -0.75 24.80
CA ALA A 87 8.04 -1.18 25.82
C ALA A 87 6.93 -2.05 25.23
N LEU A 88 6.50 -1.72 24.01
CA LEU A 88 5.56 -2.56 23.31
C LEU A 88 6.18 -3.92 22.95
N GLU A 89 7.43 -3.98 22.46
CA GLU A 89 8.07 -5.27 22.14
C GLU A 89 8.23 -6.16 23.37
N TYR A 90 8.58 -5.53 24.50
CA TYR A 90 8.60 -6.18 25.80
C TYR A 90 7.24 -6.82 26.15
N ALA A 91 6.12 -6.23 25.73
CA ALA A 91 4.77 -6.73 26.00
C ALA A 91 4.41 -8.01 25.24
N LYS A 92 5.09 -8.31 24.13
CA LYS A 92 4.81 -9.48 23.27
C LYS A 92 5.56 -10.74 23.66
N ILE A 93 6.72 -10.59 24.30
CA ILE A 93 7.49 -11.74 24.76
C ILE A 93 6.62 -12.46 25.79
N PRO A 94 6.29 -13.76 25.59
CA PRO A 94 5.30 -14.48 26.40
C PRO A 94 5.57 -14.29 27.88
N PRO A 95 4.72 -13.55 28.60
CA PRO A 95 5.07 -13.14 29.94
C PRO A 95 4.66 -14.23 30.93
N GLU A 96 5.64 -14.80 31.64
CA GLU A 96 5.40 -15.37 32.96
C GLU A 96 4.68 -14.32 33.85
N GLU A 97 3.96 -14.74 34.89
CA GLU A 97 3.14 -13.83 35.69
C GLU A 97 3.93 -12.62 36.25
N LYS A 98 5.20 -12.83 36.62
CA LYS A 98 6.13 -11.77 37.05
C LYS A 98 6.55 -10.85 35.89
N SER A 99 6.78 -11.40 34.70
CA SER A 99 7.10 -10.63 33.48
C SER A 99 5.93 -9.78 33.01
N ARG A 100 4.68 -10.24 33.20
CA ARG A 100 3.47 -9.51 32.79
C ARG A 100 3.28 -8.18 33.53
N LYS A 101 3.51 -8.19 34.85
CA LYS A 101 3.43 -6.97 35.69
C LYS A 101 4.47 -5.95 35.26
N GLU A 102 5.66 -6.41 34.91
CA GLU A 102 6.75 -5.57 34.42
C GLU A 102 6.43 -4.99 33.04
N SER A 103 5.88 -5.77 32.10
CA SER A 103 5.42 -5.27 30.80
C SER A 103 4.37 -4.16 30.97
N ILE A 104 3.38 -4.36 31.84
CA ILE A 104 2.37 -3.33 32.13
C ILE A 104 3.01 -2.06 32.71
N ARG A 105 4.00 -2.20 33.60
CA ARG A 105 4.74 -1.06 34.16
C ARG A 105 5.47 -0.28 33.06
N GLN A 106 6.18 -0.97 32.18
CA GLN A 106 6.91 -0.32 31.08
C GLN A 106 5.98 0.39 30.09
N LEU A 107 4.84 -0.22 29.74
CA LEU A 107 3.82 0.43 28.89
C LEU A 107 3.25 1.70 29.53
N ARG A 108 3.05 1.71 30.87
CA ARG A 108 2.61 2.91 31.59
C ARG A 108 3.67 4.01 31.58
N GLU A 109 4.94 3.68 31.80
CA GLU A 109 6.02 4.66 31.72
C GLU A 109 6.19 5.20 30.29
N ALA A 110 6.10 4.34 29.28
CA ALA A 110 6.09 4.76 27.89
C ALA A 110 4.97 5.78 27.62
N LEU A 111 3.73 5.52 28.06
CA LEU A 111 2.60 6.45 27.90
C LEU A 111 2.85 7.83 28.54
N LYS A 112 3.52 7.88 29.70
CA LYS A 112 3.89 9.16 30.34
C LYS A 112 4.90 9.94 29.50
N ILE A 113 5.81 9.23 28.82
CA ILE A 113 6.84 9.83 27.97
C ILE A 113 6.24 10.38 26.67
N ILE A 114 5.34 9.63 26.01
CA ILE A 114 4.71 10.03 24.73
C ILE A 114 3.44 10.90 24.92
N ASP A 115 3.48 11.82 25.89
CA ASP A 115 2.33 12.62 26.34
C ASP A 115 1.63 13.41 25.20
N ALA A 116 0.39 13.85 25.46
CA ALA A 116 -0.54 14.46 24.52
C ALA A 116 0.06 15.60 23.68
N ARG A 117 1.07 16.30 24.20
CA ARG A 117 1.74 17.43 23.54
C ARG A 117 2.50 17.06 22.26
N ASN A 118 2.83 15.79 22.05
CA ASN A 118 3.79 15.38 21.00
C ASN A 118 3.15 14.74 19.75
N GLY A 119 1.82 14.85 19.55
CA GLY A 119 1.16 14.39 18.30
C GLY A 119 1.11 12.87 18.07
N TYR A 120 1.60 12.05 19.02
CA TYR A 120 1.66 10.58 18.92
C TYR A 120 0.33 9.85 19.21
N VAL A 121 -0.82 10.36 18.73
CA VAL A 121 -2.15 9.80 19.02
C VAL A 121 -2.22 8.29 18.73
N ARG A 122 -1.77 7.87 17.54
CA ARG A 122 -1.73 6.46 17.14
C ARG A 122 -0.88 5.61 18.08
N LEU A 123 0.36 6.01 18.34
CA LEU A 123 1.29 5.25 19.17
C LEU A 123 0.75 5.10 20.60
N ARG A 124 0.14 6.14 21.16
CA ARG A 124 -0.55 6.05 22.46
C ARG A 124 -1.69 5.05 22.44
N ALA A 125 -2.54 5.06 21.41
CA ALA A 125 -3.61 4.08 21.28
C ALA A 125 -3.04 2.65 21.22
N GLN A 126 -1.95 2.43 20.48
CA GLN A 126 -1.27 1.14 20.41
C GLN A 126 -0.75 0.66 21.77
N VAL A 127 -0.11 1.55 22.54
CA VAL A 127 0.38 1.23 23.90
C VAL A 127 -0.79 0.88 24.84
N ARG A 128 -1.91 1.60 24.73
CA ARG A 128 -3.11 1.31 25.53
C ARG A 128 -3.76 -0.02 25.15
N LEU A 129 -3.82 -0.35 23.86
CA LEU A 129 -4.34 -1.62 23.36
C LEU A 129 -3.50 -2.81 23.87
N ALA A 130 -2.18 -2.75 23.72
CA ALA A 130 -1.27 -3.78 24.23
C ALA A 130 -1.39 -3.92 25.76
N MET A 131 -1.49 -2.81 26.48
CA MET A 131 -1.68 -2.81 27.94
C MET A 131 -3.02 -3.45 28.33
N ALA A 132 -4.10 -3.14 27.61
CA ALA A 132 -5.42 -3.70 27.87
C ALA A 132 -5.47 -5.22 27.63
N GLU A 133 -4.81 -5.72 26.58
CA GLU A 133 -4.69 -7.15 26.32
C GLU A 133 -3.97 -7.88 27.47
N LEU A 134 -2.84 -7.34 27.94
CA LEU A 134 -2.11 -7.91 29.08
C LEU A 134 -2.93 -7.89 30.38
N LEU A 135 -3.64 -6.79 30.64
CA LEU A 135 -4.51 -6.66 31.81
C LEU A 135 -5.68 -7.65 31.75
N SER A 136 -6.32 -7.79 30.59
CA SER A 136 -7.40 -8.76 30.37
C SER A 136 -6.91 -10.19 30.60
N GLY A 137 -5.75 -10.56 30.04
CA GLY A 137 -5.14 -11.87 30.25
C GLY A 137 -4.70 -12.14 31.70
N ALA A 138 -4.52 -11.08 32.52
CA ALA A 138 -4.26 -11.17 33.96
C ALA A 138 -5.54 -11.21 34.82
N GLY A 139 -6.73 -11.34 34.22
CA GLY A 139 -8.00 -11.28 34.95
C GLY A 139 -8.38 -9.87 35.42
N GLN A 140 -7.65 -8.83 35.00
CA GLN A 140 -7.90 -7.43 35.35
C GLN A 140 -8.74 -6.72 34.28
N GLY A 141 -9.76 -7.40 33.74
CA GLY A 141 -10.61 -6.89 32.65
C GLY A 141 -11.22 -5.51 32.93
N ARG A 142 -11.61 -5.22 34.19
CA ARG A 142 -12.12 -3.88 34.57
C ARG A 142 -11.09 -2.76 34.39
N GLN A 143 -9.81 -3.02 34.67
CA GLN A 143 -8.75 -2.02 34.43
C GLN A 143 -8.48 -1.85 32.93
N ALA A 144 -8.51 -2.96 32.17
CA ALA A 144 -8.36 -2.93 30.73
C ALA A 144 -9.47 -2.08 30.07
N ILE A 145 -10.73 -2.29 30.49
CA ILE A 145 -11.89 -1.50 30.07
C ILE A 145 -11.67 -0.03 30.38
N LYS A 146 -11.30 0.31 31.63
CA LYS A 146 -11.07 1.71 32.03
C LYS A 146 -10.07 2.41 31.12
N ILE A 147 -8.92 1.80 30.87
CA ILE A 147 -7.85 2.35 30.03
C ILE A 147 -8.31 2.64 28.60
N LEU A 148 -9.07 1.72 28.00
CA LEU A 148 -9.54 1.88 26.63
C LEU A 148 -10.72 2.86 26.55
N THR A 149 -11.63 2.84 27.51
CA THR A 149 -12.77 3.78 27.52
C THR A 149 -12.29 5.22 27.69
N GLU A 150 -11.37 5.48 28.63
CA GLU A 150 -10.84 6.82 28.90
C GLU A 150 -10.05 7.41 27.72
N SER A 151 -9.54 6.58 26.81
CA SER A 151 -8.76 7.05 25.66
C SER A 151 -9.56 7.23 24.37
N LEU A 152 -10.81 6.75 24.31
CA LEU A 152 -11.68 6.92 23.14
C LEU A 152 -11.84 8.40 22.70
N PRO A 153 -11.94 9.40 23.61
CA PRO A 153 -12.04 10.81 23.20
C PRO A 153 -10.86 11.32 22.37
N GLU A 154 -9.65 10.75 22.51
CA GLU A 154 -8.50 11.11 21.66
C GLU A 154 -8.71 10.70 20.20
N LEU A 155 -9.57 9.71 19.94
CA LEU A 155 -9.83 9.13 18.62
C LEU A 155 -11.11 9.69 17.96
N ARG A 156 -11.64 10.83 18.43
CA ARG A 156 -12.91 11.41 17.93
C ARG A 156 -12.86 11.93 16.49
N SER A 157 -11.66 12.23 15.99
CA SER A 157 -11.44 12.77 14.65
C SER A 157 -11.73 11.71 13.57
N VAL A 158 -12.18 12.16 12.40
CA VAL A 158 -12.48 11.30 11.24
C VAL A 158 -11.23 10.51 10.81
N GLU A 159 -10.05 11.11 10.94
CA GLU A 159 -8.77 10.48 10.61
C GLU A 159 -8.47 9.22 11.46
N TRP A 160 -9.08 9.13 12.65
CA TRP A 160 -8.90 8.02 13.60
C TRP A 160 -10.12 7.11 13.69
N ALA A 161 -11.11 7.27 12.80
CA ALA A 161 -12.36 6.51 12.86
C ALA A 161 -12.11 4.99 12.82
N GLY A 162 -11.26 4.51 11.91
CA GLY A 162 -10.88 3.09 11.85
C GLY A 162 -10.22 2.58 13.13
N LEU A 163 -9.31 3.36 13.71
CA LEU A 163 -8.64 3.03 14.98
C LEU A 163 -9.60 3.05 16.17
N ARG A 164 -10.56 3.98 16.17
CA ARG A 164 -11.65 4.04 17.14
C ARG A 164 -12.53 2.80 17.06
N ALA A 165 -12.92 2.38 15.85
CA ALA A 165 -13.69 1.16 15.62
C ALA A 165 -12.96 -0.07 16.14
N TYR A 166 -11.66 -0.18 15.84
CA TYR A 166 -10.81 -1.25 16.35
C TYR A 166 -10.74 -1.28 17.88
N GLN A 167 -10.56 -0.12 18.51
CA GLN A 167 -10.53 -0.01 19.97
C GLN A 167 -11.87 -0.38 20.61
N LYS A 168 -13.00 0.01 20.02
CA LYS A 168 -14.34 -0.41 20.45
C LYS A 168 -14.55 -1.91 20.30
N ALA A 169 -14.07 -2.52 19.21
CA ALA A 169 -14.14 -3.97 19.01
C ALA A 169 -13.31 -4.73 20.05
N GLN A 170 -12.13 -4.21 20.42
CA GLN A 170 -11.31 -4.75 21.51
C GLN A 170 -11.99 -4.61 22.88
N LEU A 171 -12.59 -3.46 23.16
CA LEU A 171 -13.43 -3.28 24.36
C LEU A 171 -14.55 -4.32 24.42
N ALA A 172 -15.28 -4.52 23.32
CA ALA A 172 -16.37 -5.49 23.24
C ALA A 172 -15.88 -6.91 23.50
N LYS A 173 -14.71 -7.29 22.96
CA LYS A 173 -14.07 -8.58 23.23
C LYS A 173 -13.73 -8.77 24.72
N ILE A 174 -13.23 -7.73 25.39
CA ILE A 174 -12.94 -7.79 26.83
C ILE A 174 -14.24 -7.90 27.64
N TYR A 175 -15.28 -7.15 27.30
CA TYR A 175 -16.60 -7.25 27.94
C TYR A 175 -17.20 -8.66 27.83
N LEU A 176 -17.14 -9.28 26.65
CA LEU A 176 -17.55 -10.68 26.47
C LEU A 176 -16.75 -11.62 27.36
N GLY A 177 -15.43 -11.42 27.45
CA GLY A 177 -14.54 -12.23 28.27
C GLY A 177 -14.86 -12.18 29.77
N ILE A 178 -15.47 -11.10 30.26
CA ILE A 178 -15.90 -10.95 31.66
C ILE A 178 -17.40 -11.24 31.87
N GLY A 179 -18.13 -11.68 30.84
CA GLY A 179 -19.55 -12.05 30.91
C GLY A 179 -20.55 -10.92 30.65
N GLU A 180 -20.09 -9.72 30.32
CA GLU A 180 -20.89 -8.51 30.15
C GLU A 180 -21.37 -8.35 28.69
N ARG A 181 -22.26 -9.24 28.25
CA ARG A 181 -22.68 -9.33 26.83
C ARG A 181 -23.38 -8.07 26.31
N ASP A 182 -24.23 -7.46 27.12
CA ASP A 182 -25.04 -6.29 26.71
C ASP A 182 -24.15 -5.08 26.39
N TRP A 183 -23.04 -4.92 27.11
CA TRP A 183 -22.05 -3.88 26.86
C TRP A 183 -21.26 -4.13 25.56
N ALA A 184 -20.95 -5.39 25.25
CA ALA A 184 -20.31 -5.75 24.00
C ALA A 184 -21.21 -5.47 22.79
N VAL A 185 -22.51 -5.81 22.90
CA VAL A 185 -23.52 -5.50 21.86
C VAL A 185 -23.67 -3.98 21.70
N SER A 186 -23.73 -3.24 22.80
CA SER A 186 -23.83 -1.77 22.77
C SER A 186 -22.66 -1.14 22.00
N LEU A 187 -21.43 -1.62 22.21
CA LEU A 187 -20.25 -1.15 21.47
C LEU A 187 -20.29 -1.49 19.97
N LEU A 188 -20.83 -2.65 19.62
CA LEU A 188 -21.04 -3.04 18.23
C LEU A 188 -22.09 -2.15 17.54
N GLU A 189 -23.19 -1.83 18.22
CA GLU A 189 -24.19 -0.88 17.73
C GLU A 189 -23.61 0.53 17.62
N GLU A 190 -22.76 0.96 18.56
CA GLU A 190 -22.03 2.22 18.44
C GLU A 190 -21.10 2.26 17.22
N ILE A 191 -20.48 1.15 16.84
CA ILE A 191 -19.68 1.06 15.59
C ILE A 191 -20.62 1.15 14.38
N ARG A 192 -21.76 0.45 14.41
CA ARG A 192 -22.73 0.42 13.31
C ARG A 192 -23.34 1.80 13.03
N HIS A 193 -23.57 2.59 14.09
CA HIS A 193 -24.24 3.89 14.01
C HIS A 193 -23.27 5.08 14.04
N ASP A 194 -21.95 4.85 14.03
CA ASP A 194 -20.97 5.93 13.93
C ASP A 194 -21.01 6.55 12.51
N PRO A 195 -21.34 7.85 12.37
CA PRO A 195 -21.49 8.49 11.06
C PRO A 195 -20.16 8.64 10.30
N GLN A 196 -19.01 8.41 10.96
CA GLN A 196 -17.69 8.42 10.34
C GLN A 196 -17.24 7.03 9.87
N LEU A 197 -18.03 5.99 10.14
CA LEU A 197 -17.76 4.60 9.77
C LEU A 197 -18.73 4.12 8.71
N ASP A 198 -18.28 3.15 7.92
CA ASP A 198 -19.13 2.41 6.99
C ASP A 198 -19.61 1.08 7.60
N SER A 199 -20.60 0.47 6.95
CA SER A 199 -21.16 -0.82 7.38
C SER A 199 -20.15 -1.97 7.43
N ARG A 200 -18.97 -1.86 6.81
CA ARG A 200 -17.93 -2.90 6.86
C ARG A 200 -17.16 -2.86 8.16
N HIS A 201 -16.98 -1.70 8.79
CA HIS A 201 -16.34 -1.62 10.11
C HIS A 201 -17.11 -2.44 11.13
N PHE A 202 -18.45 -2.43 11.07
CA PHE A 202 -19.29 -3.30 11.89
C PHE A 202 -19.03 -4.79 11.58
N LYS A 203 -19.05 -5.21 10.32
CA LYS A 203 -18.81 -6.62 9.93
C LYS A 203 -17.43 -7.11 10.33
N VAL A 204 -16.41 -6.26 10.16
CA VAL A 204 -15.04 -6.53 10.57
C VAL A 204 -14.94 -6.63 12.09
N ALA A 205 -15.62 -5.76 12.84
CA ALA A 205 -15.67 -5.82 14.29
C ALA A 205 -16.35 -7.11 14.80
N GLU A 206 -17.49 -7.49 14.21
CA GLU A 206 -18.20 -8.73 14.53
C GLU A 206 -17.30 -9.96 14.32
N ALA A 207 -16.73 -10.09 13.12
CA ALA A 207 -15.82 -11.19 12.80
C ALA A 207 -14.57 -11.21 13.70
N PHE A 208 -14.00 -10.04 14.00
CA PHE A 208 -12.86 -9.91 14.92
C PHE A 208 -13.18 -10.40 16.34
N ILE A 209 -14.34 -10.04 16.86
CA ILE A 209 -14.80 -10.43 18.20
C ILE A 209 -15.04 -11.94 18.27
N GLU A 210 -15.65 -12.51 17.23
CA GLU A 210 -15.92 -13.95 17.11
C GLU A 210 -14.68 -14.79 16.79
N GLY A 211 -13.54 -14.16 16.50
CA GLY A 211 -12.32 -14.86 16.08
C GLY A 211 -12.43 -15.52 14.70
N ARG A 212 -13.34 -15.05 13.85
CA ARG A 212 -13.43 -15.48 12.45
C ARG A 212 -12.23 -14.95 11.66
N ASP A 213 -11.67 -15.80 10.81
CA ASP A 213 -10.62 -15.36 9.89
C ASP A 213 -11.20 -14.35 8.90
N LEU A 214 -10.61 -13.15 8.89
CA LEU A 214 -10.93 -12.08 7.95
C LEU A 214 -10.13 -12.23 6.64
N GLY A 215 -9.10 -13.08 6.65
CA GLY A 215 -8.30 -13.40 5.49
C GLY A 215 -9.03 -14.37 4.55
N GLN A 216 -8.87 -14.14 3.24
CA GLN A 216 -9.26 -15.04 2.15
C GLN A 216 -10.70 -14.92 1.62
N SER A 217 -11.18 -13.70 1.37
CA SER A 217 -12.06 -13.57 0.19
C SER A 217 -11.19 -13.62 -1.07
N SER A 218 -11.44 -14.58 -1.95
CA SER A 218 -10.84 -14.59 -3.28
C SER A 218 -11.08 -13.24 -3.96
N VAL A 219 -10.02 -12.66 -4.55
CA VAL A 219 -10.08 -11.37 -5.27
C VAL A 219 -10.97 -11.58 -6.50
N THR A 220 -12.24 -11.20 -6.39
CA THR A 220 -13.25 -11.44 -7.44
C THR A 220 -13.41 -10.24 -8.38
N GLY A 221 -12.94 -9.05 -7.99
CA GLY A 221 -13.02 -7.83 -8.78
C GLY A 221 -13.04 -6.57 -7.92
N LEU A 222 -13.21 -5.41 -8.57
CA LEU A 222 -13.40 -4.13 -7.91
C LEU A 222 -14.87 -3.85 -7.58
N ILE A 223 -15.08 -3.19 -6.45
CA ILE A 223 -16.36 -2.63 -6.02
C ILE A 223 -16.19 -1.12 -5.91
N VAL A 224 -17.04 -0.38 -6.62
CA VAL A 224 -17.07 1.09 -6.57
C VAL A 224 -18.25 1.55 -5.71
N ARG A 225 -17.99 2.45 -4.77
CA ARG A 225 -19.02 3.09 -3.94
C ARG A 225 -19.02 4.60 -4.16
N ASP A 226 -20.18 5.10 -4.53
CA ASP A 226 -20.44 6.51 -4.85
C ASP A 226 -20.93 7.24 -3.58
N GLU A 227 -20.01 7.68 -2.72
CA GLU A 227 -20.36 8.44 -1.51
C GLU A 227 -20.42 9.94 -1.78
N PRO A 228 -21.25 10.73 -1.06
CA PRO A 228 -21.39 12.17 -1.34
C PRO A 228 -20.07 12.96 -1.32
N ALA A 229 -19.17 12.59 -0.41
CA ALA A 229 -17.88 13.26 -0.20
C ALA A 229 -16.68 12.55 -0.87
N CYS A 230 -16.83 11.29 -1.30
CA CYS A 230 -15.74 10.55 -1.92
C CYS A 230 -16.20 9.42 -2.85
N LEU A 231 -15.36 9.03 -3.80
CA LEU A 231 -15.52 7.80 -4.57
C LEU A 231 -14.59 6.75 -3.97
N SER A 232 -15.13 5.64 -3.48
CA SER A 232 -14.35 4.55 -2.89
C SER A 232 -14.24 3.39 -3.87
N VAL A 233 -13.01 2.99 -4.18
CA VAL A 233 -12.68 1.85 -5.05
C VAL A 233 -12.04 0.77 -4.19
N GLU A 234 -12.73 -0.35 -4.01
CA GLU A 234 -12.30 -1.42 -3.13
C GLU A 234 -12.06 -2.72 -3.91
N SER A 235 -10.91 -3.35 -3.67
CA SER A 235 -10.69 -4.77 -3.94
C SER A 235 -10.86 -5.52 -2.63
N THR A 236 -11.94 -6.31 -2.51
CA THR A 236 -12.35 -6.94 -1.24
C THR A 236 -11.22 -7.80 -0.68
N GLY A 237 -10.83 -7.51 0.58
CA GLY A 237 -9.75 -8.22 1.28
C GLY A 237 -8.33 -7.81 0.83
N CYS A 238 -8.18 -6.96 -0.17
CA CYS A 238 -6.88 -6.45 -0.65
C CYS A 238 -6.66 -4.99 -0.28
N PHE A 239 -7.42 -4.05 -0.86
CA PHE A 239 -7.21 -2.63 -0.63
C PHE A 239 -8.48 -1.80 -0.81
N GLU A 240 -8.47 -0.58 -0.29
CA GLU A 240 -9.44 0.46 -0.61
C GLU A 240 -8.72 1.77 -0.96
N LEU A 241 -9.11 2.38 -2.09
CA LEU A 241 -8.74 3.74 -2.47
C LEU A 241 -9.93 4.66 -2.23
N ARG A 242 -9.72 5.85 -1.64
CA ARG A 242 -10.73 6.90 -1.59
C ARG A 242 -10.27 8.11 -2.39
N ILE A 243 -11.16 8.60 -3.23
CA ILE A 243 -10.97 9.75 -4.09
C ILE A 243 -11.88 10.86 -3.54
N SER A 244 -11.31 11.85 -2.85
CA SER A 244 -12.08 12.93 -2.22
C SER A 244 -12.51 13.98 -3.24
N ALA A 245 -13.69 13.78 -3.81
CA ALA A 245 -14.32 14.76 -4.67
C ALA A 245 -15.82 14.78 -4.40
N SER A 246 -16.38 15.96 -4.18
CA SER A 246 -17.82 16.14 -3.97
C SER A 246 -18.57 15.83 -5.26
N LYS A 247 -19.73 15.19 -5.12
CA LYS A 247 -20.55 14.80 -6.28
C LYS A 247 -21.07 16.05 -7.01
N GLY A 248 -20.77 16.15 -8.30
CA GLY A 248 -21.33 17.14 -9.24
C GLY A 248 -22.41 16.52 -10.12
N GLU A 249 -22.80 17.25 -11.17
CA GLU A 249 -23.71 16.76 -12.22
C GLU A 249 -22.99 15.77 -13.17
N ASP A 250 -23.73 14.84 -13.79
CA ASP A 250 -23.27 13.96 -14.89
C ASP A 250 -21.92 13.22 -14.70
N LYS A 251 -21.81 12.39 -13.65
CA LYS A 251 -20.59 11.61 -13.28
C LYS A 251 -19.35 12.45 -12.94
N LEU A 252 -19.44 13.78 -13.00
CA LEU A 252 -18.36 14.68 -12.62
C LEU A 252 -18.32 14.81 -11.10
N ARG A 253 -17.10 14.93 -10.57
CA ARG A 253 -16.86 15.22 -9.16
C ARG A 253 -15.83 16.33 -9.01
N PHE A 254 -15.96 17.14 -7.97
CA PHE A 254 -15.09 18.30 -7.74
C PHE A 254 -14.23 18.09 -6.50
N ALA A 255 -12.91 18.10 -6.69
CA ALA A 255 -11.93 18.05 -5.62
C ALA A 255 -11.48 19.48 -5.30
N GLU A 256 -11.98 20.05 -4.19
CA GLU A 256 -11.69 21.44 -3.78
C GLU A 256 -10.19 21.72 -3.60
N LYS A 257 -9.44 20.73 -3.08
CA LYS A 257 -7.99 20.82 -2.87
C LYS A 257 -7.17 20.28 -4.04
N GLY A 258 -7.82 19.89 -5.14
CA GLY A 258 -7.16 19.30 -6.31
C GLY A 258 -6.62 17.89 -6.12
N GLN A 259 -6.82 17.31 -4.93
CA GLN A 259 -6.29 16.01 -4.56
C GLN A 259 -7.09 14.89 -5.22
N VAL A 260 -6.39 13.88 -5.73
CA VAL A 260 -7.02 12.79 -6.49
C VAL A 260 -7.36 11.64 -5.54
N VAL A 261 -6.38 10.79 -5.24
CA VAL A 261 -6.53 9.69 -4.29
C VAL A 261 -6.06 10.18 -2.92
N THR A 262 -6.97 10.32 -1.95
CA THR A 262 -6.68 10.89 -0.62
C THR A 262 -6.48 9.85 0.47
N HIS A 263 -7.02 8.65 0.25
CA HIS A 263 -6.80 7.53 1.14
C HIS A 263 -6.45 6.29 0.35
N TRP A 264 -5.56 5.50 0.93
CA TRP A 264 -5.32 4.12 0.55
C TRP A 264 -5.26 3.31 1.84
N PHE A 265 -5.98 2.20 1.91
CA PHE A 265 -5.92 1.24 3.02
C PHE A 265 -5.50 -0.15 2.50
N ASN A 266 -4.62 -0.84 3.24
CA ASN A 266 -4.34 -2.26 3.01
C ASN A 266 -5.31 -3.10 3.85
N LEU A 267 -6.34 -3.66 3.22
CA LEU A 267 -7.39 -4.39 3.92
C LEU A 267 -6.97 -5.80 4.35
N GLN A 268 -5.92 -6.36 3.73
CA GLN A 268 -5.40 -7.67 4.08
C GLN A 268 -4.76 -7.66 5.49
N LYS A 269 -4.06 -6.58 5.82
CA LYS A 269 -3.32 -6.42 7.08
C LYS A 269 -3.99 -5.50 8.09
N ASP A 270 -4.84 -4.59 7.61
CA ASP A 270 -5.52 -3.57 8.39
C ASP A 270 -6.99 -3.44 7.96
N PRO A 271 -7.82 -4.48 8.20
CA PRO A 271 -9.22 -4.51 7.76
C PRO A 271 -10.08 -3.42 8.42
N PHE A 272 -9.64 -2.90 9.57
CA PHE A 272 -10.26 -1.77 10.26
C PHE A 272 -9.87 -0.40 9.68
N ARG A 273 -9.00 -0.33 8.67
CA ARG A 273 -8.56 0.95 8.04
C ARG A 273 -7.95 1.90 9.08
N THR A 274 -7.21 1.35 10.03
CA THR A 274 -6.56 2.15 11.05
C THR A 274 -5.43 3.01 10.48
N VAL A 275 -4.85 2.65 9.33
CA VAL A 275 -3.69 3.27 8.66
C VAL A 275 -4.10 3.79 7.28
N ASN A 276 -4.21 5.11 7.12
CA ASN A 276 -4.22 5.71 5.80
C ASN A 276 -2.77 5.82 5.26
N LEU A 277 -2.49 5.19 4.12
CA LEU A 277 -1.18 5.23 3.45
C LEU A 277 -0.87 6.55 2.75
N LEU A 278 -1.74 7.57 2.80
CA LEU A 278 -1.55 8.87 2.15
C LEU A 278 -1.71 10.06 3.10
N GLN A 279 -2.29 9.88 4.30
CA GLN A 279 -2.55 10.92 5.31
C GLN A 279 -2.96 12.30 4.73
N GLY A 280 -4.03 12.33 3.91
CA GLY A 280 -4.54 13.58 3.36
C GLY A 280 -3.67 14.20 2.26
N GLY A 281 -2.80 13.41 1.64
CA GLY A 281 -2.08 13.73 0.40
C GLY A 281 -2.67 13.02 -0.82
N SER A 282 -2.08 13.27 -1.99
CA SER A 282 -2.43 12.60 -3.25
C SER A 282 -1.42 11.54 -3.63
N LEU A 283 -1.91 10.42 -4.17
CA LEU A 283 -1.07 9.32 -4.65
C LEU A 283 -0.03 9.74 -5.72
N LEU A 284 -0.43 10.60 -6.65
CA LEU A 284 0.44 11.22 -7.65
C LEU A 284 -0.24 12.52 -8.10
N GLU A 285 0.53 13.58 -8.33
CA GLU A 285 0.05 14.84 -8.90
C GLU A 285 1.04 15.31 -9.96
N VAL A 286 0.57 15.82 -11.09
CA VAL A 286 1.47 16.47 -12.05
C VAL A 286 1.76 17.91 -11.60
N ILE A 287 3.04 18.29 -11.63
CA ILE A 287 3.48 19.64 -11.30
C ILE A 287 4.33 20.27 -12.42
N ASP A 288 4.38 21.59 -12.45
CA ASP A 288 5.31 22.31 -13.30
C ASP A 288 6.73 22.28 -12.72
N SER A 289 7.72 22.39 -13.61
CA SER A 289 9.14 22.41 -13.27
C SER A 289 9.52 23.57 -12.32
N SER A 290 8.74 24.65 -12.32
CA SER A 290 9.02 25.91 -11.62
C SER A 290 8.62 25.98 -10.13
N GLY A 291 7.80 25.09 -9.56
CA GLY A 291 7.40 25.35 -8.17
C GLY A 291 6.38 24.43 -7.49
N ILE A 292 6.15 24.77 -6.22
CA ILE A 292 5.38 24.08 -5.19
C ILE A 292 3.94 23.81 -5.66
N PRO A 293 3.37 22.62 -5.40
CA PRO A 293 1.98 22.33 -5.75
C PRO A 293 1.08 23.28 -4.96
N VAL A 294 0.45 24.21 -5.67
CA VAL A 294 -0.70 24.94 -5.14
C VAL A 294 -1.89 24.00 -5.29
N PRO A 295 -2.65 23.71 -4.22
CA PRO A 295 -3.88 22.94 -4.34
C PRO A 295 -4.86 23.74 -5.22
N VAL A 296 -4.99 23.32 -6.48
CA VAL A 296 -5.90 23.92 -7.46
C VAL A 296 -7.11 23.02 -7.57
N PRO A 297 -8.35 23.55 -7.54
CA PRO A 297 -9.54 22.75 -7.77
C PRO A 297 -9.42 21.88 -9.02
N ALA A 298 -9.76 20.60 -8.87
CA ALA A 298 -9.72 19.65 -9.97
C ALA A 298 -11.08 19.01 -10.18
N MET A 299 -11.42 18.75 -11.44
CA MET A 299 -12.55 17.94 -11.82
C MET A 299 -12.07 16.49 -11.99
N ILE A 300 -12.84 15.56 -11.44
CA ILE A 300 -12.64 14.12 -11.58
C ILE A 300 -13.81 13.55 -12.37
N GLU A 301 -13.51 12.91 -13.50
CA GLU A 301 -14.47 12.25 -14.39
C GLU A 301 -14.28 10.73 -14.31
N LEU A 302 -15.34 10.00 -13.96
CA LEU A 302 -15.32 8.53 -13.97
C LEU A 302 -15.52 8.01 -15.40
N LEU A 303 -14.46 7.47 -15.99
CA LEU A 303 -14.45 6.96 -17.37
C LEU A 303 -14.98 5.52 -17.46
N GLU A 304 -14.59 4.66 -16.50
CA GLU A 304 -14.99 3.25 -16.45
C GLU A 304 -15.19 2.83 -14.99
N SER A 305 -16.22 2.03 -14.73
CA SER A 305 -16.50 1.44 -13.42
C SER A 305 -16.96 0.00 -13.59
N SER A 306 -16.02 -0.93 -13.63
CA SER A 306 -16.31 -2.37 -13.76
C SER A 306 -15.65 -3.18 -12.65
N SER A 307 -15.99 -4.47 -12.57
CA SER A 307 -15.31 -5.40 -11.68
C SER A 307 -13.89 -5.75 -12.18
N ALA A 308 -13.60 -5.56 -13.47
CA ALA A 308 -12.30 -5.83 -14.07
C ALA A 308 -11.29 -4.71 -13.80
N ARG A 309 -11.73 -3.45 -13.91
CA ARG A 309 -10.92 -2.25 -13.62
C ARG A 309 -11.79 -1.02 -13.39
N VAL A 310 -11.20 0.01 -12.79
CA VAL A 310 -11.81 1.33 -12.66
C VAL A 310 -10.91 2.35 -13.33
N ARG A 311 -11.50 3.22 -14.15
CA ARG A 311 -10.79 4.31 -14.81
C ARG A 311 -11.41 5.64 -14.45
N PHE A 312 -10.57 6.59 -14.07
CA PHE A 312 -11.02 7.97 -13.87
C PHE A 312 -9.95 8.94 -14.35
N GLN A 313 -10.39 10.15 -14.67
CA GLN A 313 -9.56 11.20 -15.22
C GLN A 313 -9.64 12.43 -14.33
N ARG A 314 -8.50 13.08 -14.13
CA ARG A 314 -8.39 14.36 -13.43
C ARG A 314 -8.08 15.46 -14.44
N ARG A 315 -8.83 16.55 -14.38
CA ARG A 315 -8.58 17.80 -15.12
C ARG A 315 -8.43 18.97 -14.14
N ASN A 316 -7.35 19.73 -14.28
CA ASN A 316 -7.15 20.95 -13.51
C ASN A 316 -8.06 22.07 -14.04
N LEU A 317 -8.72 22.81 -13.14
CA LEU A 317 -9.67 23.86 -13.53
C LEU A 317 -9.04 25.26 -13.66
N SER A 318 -7.77 25.45 -13.29
CA SER A 318 -7.16 26.80 -13.21
C SER A 318 -5.79 26.96 -13.88
N LEU A 319 -5.29 25.96 -14.60
CA LEU A 319 -4.01 26.07 -15.32
C LEU A 319 -4.23 26.50 -16.78
N PRO A 320 -3.40 27.41 -17.34
CA PRO A 320 -3.56 27.92 -18.71
C PRO A 320 -3.32 26.86 -19.80
N SER A 321 -2.72 25.72 -19.46
CA SER A 321 -2.60 24.54 -20.33
C SER A 321 -3.14 23.32 -19.58
N PRO A 322 -4.34 22.81 -19.90
CA PRO A 322 -4.90 21.63 -19.24
C PRO A 322 -3.98 20.42 -19.47
N ARG A 323 -3.38 19.95 -18.38
CA ARG A 323 -2.77 18.62 -18.32
C ARG A 323 -3.82 17.65 -17.85
N LEU A 324 -3.82 16.49 -18.49
CA LEU A 324 -4.80 15.45 -18.26
C LEU A 324 -4.09 14.24 -17.68
N GLU A 325 -4.61 13.79 -16.53
CA GLU A 325 -4.12 12.62 -15.81
C GLU A 325 -5.22 11.56 -15.83
N GLU A 326 -4.95 10.40 -16.42
CA GLU A 326 -5.85 9.24 -16.38
C GLU A 326 -5.27 8.18 -15.45
N TYR A 327 -6.12 7.61 -14.61
CA TYR A 327 -5.78 6.57 -13.66
C TYR A 327 -6.56 5.31 -14.01
N THR A 328 -5.87 4.19 -14.12
CA THR A 328 -6.44 2.85 -14.32
C THR A 328 -6.09 1.97 -13.13
N VAL A 329 -7.08 1.52 -12.37
CA VAL A 329 -6.92 0.72 -11.15
C VAL A 329 -7.40 -0.71 -11.40
N TYR A 330 -6.59 -1.69 -11.02
CA TYR A 330 -6.91 -3.12 -11.12
C TYR A 330 -7.12 -3.79 -9.74
N PRO A 331 -7.90 -4.89 -9.67
CA PRO A 331 -8.17 -5.63 -8.43
C PRO A 331 -6.93 -6.13 -7.67
N ASN A 332 -5.81 -6.33 -8.36
CA ASN A 332 -4.55 -6.79 -7.77
C ASN A 332 -3.67 -5.66 -7.19
N GLY A 333 -4.16 -4.42 -7.18
CA GLY A 333 -3.46 -3.26 -6.62
C GLY A 333 -2.50 -2.57 -7.59
N GLN A 334 -2.45 -2.99 -8.86
CA GLN A 334 -1.76 -2.23 -9.91
C GLN A 334 -2.55 -0.98 -10.24
N ILE A 335 -1.85 0.16 -10.29
CA ILE A 335 -2.41 1.43 -10.73
C ILE A 335 -1.53 1.96 -11.85
N PHE A 336 -2.11 2.23 -13.00
CA PHE A 336 -1.43 2.86 -14.13
C PHE A 336 -1.87 4.31 -14.22
N VAL A 337 -0.90 5.21 -14.38
CA VAL A 337 -1.14 6.64 -14.50
C VAL A 337 -0.61 7.10 -15.85
N PHE A 338 -1.51 7.60 -16.69
CA PHE A 338 -1.20 8.16 -18.00
C PHE A 338 -1.36 9.67 -17.99
N ILE A 339 -0.34 10.37 -18.44
CA ILE A 339 -0.28 11.84 -18.43
C ILE A 339 -0.04 12.33 -19.84
N ARG A 340 -0.86 13.28 -20.27
CA ARG A 340 -0.70 13.98 -21.55
C ARG A 340 -0.94 15.49 -21.38
N ALA A 341 -0.19 16.29 -22.13
CA ALA A 341 -0.52 17.69 -22.36
C ALA A 341 -1.58 17.79 -23.47
N GLU A 342 -2.59 18.66 -23.31
CA GLU A 342 -3.60 18.89 -24.35
C GLU A 342 -3.08 19.75 -25.53
N GLU A 343 -2.00 20.52 -25.36
CA GLU A 343 -1.49 21.42 -26.40
C GLU A 343 -0.61 20.72 -27.45
N VAL A 344 -0.92 20.99 -28.73
CA VAL A 344 -0.05 20.76 -29.89
C VAL A 344 1.00 21.88 -29.94
N GLY A 345 2.06 21.74 -29.15
CA GLY A 345 3.22 22.63 -29.16
C GLY A 345 4.53 21.84 -29.16
N PRO A 346 5.69 22.47 -29.44
CA PRO A 346 6.97 21.78 -29.33
C PRO A 346 7.13 21.23 -27.90
N PRO A 347 7.66 20.01 -27.74
CA PRO A 347 7.78 19.37 -26.43
C PRO A 347 8.52 20.29 -25.45
N LYS A 348 7.84 20.76 -24.40
CA LYS A 348 8.47 21.51 -23.31
C LYS A 348 9.36 20.52 -22.52
N PRO A 349 10.62 20.88 -22.20
CA PRO A 349 11.50 19.98 -21.46
C PRO A 349 10.97 19.71 -20.04
N GLY A 350 10.85 18.42 -19.71
CA GLY A 350 10.72 17.89 -18.34
C GLY A 350 9.30 17.85 -17.77
N MET A 351 8.62 16.70 -17.88
CA MET A 351 7.47 16.40 -17.02
C MET A 351 7.94 15.97 -15.63
N ALA A 352 7.41 16.62 -14.59
CA ALA A 352 7.64 16.25 -13.21
C ALA A 352 6.33 15.83 -12.55
N LEU A 353 6.43 14.76 -11.78
CA LEU A 353 5.43 14.23 -10.89
C LEU A 353 5.76 14.68 -9.47
N LEU A 354 4.73 14.96 -8.70
CA LEU A 354 4.79 15.01 -7.27
C LEU A 354 4.13 13.75 -6.73
N LEU A 355 4.93 12.92 -6.08
CA LEU A 355 4.44 11.85 -5.24
C LEU A 355 4.31 12.39 -3.82
N THR A 356 3.10 12.38 -3.25
CA THR A 356 2.92 12.66 -1.82
C THR A 356 2.90 11.34 -1.06
N THR A 357 3.89 11.13 -0.19
CA THR A 357 3.88 10.00 0.74
C THR A 357 3.55 10.51 2.15
N PRO A 358 2.88 9.73 2.99
CA PRO A 358 2.44 10.19 4.30
C PRO A 358 3.62 10.36 5.27
N PHE A 359 3.50 11.35 6.15
CA PHE A 359 4.30 11.43 7.37
C PHE A 359 3.66 10.59 8.47
N PHE A 360 4.01 9.32 8.52
CA PHE A 360 3.81 8.61 9.78
C PHE A 360 4.83 9.17 10.76
N GLY A 361 4.44 9.47 12.01
CA GLY A 361 5.35 9.91 13.09
C GLY A 361 6.49 8.95 13.45
N ASN A 362 6.84 8.04 12.55
CA ASN A 362 8.10 7.34 12.48
C ASN A 362 9.19 8.30 11.97
N PRO A 363 10.31 8.38 12.70
CA PRO A 363 11.37 9.32 12.39
C PRO A 363 12.16 9.06 11.11
N ASN A 364 11.99 7.90 10.48
CA ASN A 364 12.80 7.47 9.34
C ASN A 364 12.13 7.73 7.98
N GLY A 365 10.85 8.14 7.93
CA GLY A 365 10.12 8.40 6.70
C GLY A 365 10.13 7.24 5.70
N TRP A 366 9.77 7.52 4.44
CA TRP A 366 10.04 6.65 3.30
C TRP A 366 11.46 6.88 2.81
N ARG A 367 12.16 5.82 2.40
CA ARG A 367 13.52 5.89 1.87
C ARG A 367 13.55 5.42 0.44
N VAL A 368 14.34 6.10 -0.39
CA VAL A 368 14.59 5.66 -1.77
C VAL A 368 15.58 4.51 -1.70
N ILE A 369 15.23 3.37 -2.27
CA ILE A 369 16.08 2.19 -2.35
C ILE A 369 16.66 2.09 -3.76
N SER A 370 17.99 2.05 -3.84
CA SER A 370 18.70 1.79 -5.08
C SER A 370 18.54 0.32 -5.47
N PRO A 371 18.14 0.02 -6.73
CA PRO A 371 17.96 -1.35 -7.19
C PRO A 371 19.25 -2.15 -7.34
N GLU A 372 20.37 -1.47 -7.62
CA GLU A 372 21.65 -2.13 -7.88
C GLU A 372 22.29 -2.68 -6.60
N GLY A 373 22.01 -2.05 -5.45
CA GLY A 373 22.57 -2.43 -4.16
C GLY A 373 21.53 -2.83 -3.10
N ASN A 374 20.24 -2.67 -3.39
CA ASN A 374 19.14 -2.73 -2.41
C ASN A 374 19.41 -1.86 -1.18
N LEU A 375 19.73 -0.59 -1.41
CA LEU A 375 20.20 0.30 -0.36
C LEU A 375 19.49 1.63 -0.31
N PRO A 376 19.32 2.23 0.89
CA PRO A 376 18.87 3.58 0.97
C PRO A 376 19.85 4.50 0.26
N VAL A 377 19.35 5.27 -0.69
CA VAL A 377 20.12 6.31 -1.34
C VAL A 377 20.43 7.39 -0.30
N LYS A 378 21.67 7.90 -0.34
CA LYS A 378 22.16 8.91 0.59
C LYS A 378 21.24 10.14 0.63
N PRO A 379 20.87 10.64 1.82
CA PRO A 379 20.13 11.90 1.96
C PRO A 379 20.83 13.06 1.26
N GLY A 380 20.07 13.92 0.59
CA GLY A 380 20.58 15.06 -0.18
C GLY A 380 21.11 14.71 -1.57
N ALA A 381 21.09 13.44 -1.97
CA ALA A 381 21.49 13.04 -3.32
C ALA A 381 20.33 13.15 -4.31
N THR A 382 20.65 13.41 -5.58
CA THR A 382 19.74 13.14 -6.70
C THR A 382 19.93 11.69 -7.11
N PHE A 383 18.85 10.91 -7.06
CA PHE A 383 18.82 9.53 -7.52
C PHE A 383 18.22 9.44 -8.92
N GLU A 384 18.85 8.68 -9.79
CA GLU A 384 18.34 8.33 -11.12
C GLU A 384 18.35 6.79 -11.23
N GLY A 385 17.18 6.18 -11.43
CA GLY A 385 17.03 4.73 -11.44
C GLY A 385 16.07 4.23 -12.50
N ARG A 386 16.22 2.96 -12.92
CA ARG A 386 15.29 2.28 -13.84
C ARG A 386 13.88 2.10 -13.26
N HIS A 387 13.78 2.18 -11.95
CA HIS A 387 12.56 2.26 -11.19
C HIS A 387 12.83 3.02 -9.90
N LEU A 388 11.76 3.42 -9.21
CA LEU A 388 11.85 4.03 -7.89
C LEU A 388 11.17 3.10 -6.88
N LEU A 389 11.98 2.48 -6.03
CA LEU A 389 11.50 1.73 -4.88
C LEU A 389 11.56 2.64 -3.66
N LEU A 390 10.41 2.92 -3.07
CA LEU A 390 10.30 3.62 -1.82
C LEU A 390 9.96 2.58 -0.77
N SER A 391 10.86 2.40 0.18
CA SER A 391 10.67 1.44 1.27
C SER A 391 10.68 2.15 2.60
N ARG A 392 9.91 1.61 3.52
CA ARG A 392 10.06 1.89 4.94
C ARG A 392 10.77 0.69 5.53
N VAL A 393 11.93 0.90 6.17
CA VAL A 393 12.64 -0.18 6.88
C VAL A 393 11.60 -0.91 7.74
N PRO A 394 11.31 -2.19 7.47
CA PRO A 394 10.26 -2.90 8.17
C PRO A 394 10.66 -2.96 9.63
N LEU A 395 9.78 -2.56 10.55
CA LEU A 395 9.89 -2.99 11.93
C LEU A 395 9.30 -4.40 11.94
N PRO A 396 10.03 -5.47 12.34
CA PRO A 396 9.42 -6.79 12.39
C PRO A 396 8.16 -6.76 13.27
N GLU A 397 7.23 -7.67 12.98
CA GLU A 397 6.04 -8.03 13.74
C GLU A 397 5.45 -6.97 14.69
N SER A 398 4.40 -6.29 14.20
CA SER A 398 3.21 -5.79 14.90
C SER A 398 3.27 -4.55 15.81
N TYR A 399 3.28 -3.34 15.24
CA TYR A 399 2.34 -2.32 15.72
C TYR A 399 1.51 -1.79 14.56
N TRP A 400 0.59 -2.64 14.11
CA TRP A 400 -0.36 -2.37 13.04
C TRP A 400 0.36 -1.95 11.76
N LEU A 401 0.84 -2.95 11.02
CA LEU A 401 1.50 -2.87 9.70
C LEU A 401 1.17 -1.56 8.96
N VAL A 402 2.18 -0.68 8.95
CA VAL A 402 2.23 0.54 8.15
C VAL A 402 3.05 0.17 6.89
N PRO A 403 2.67 0.63 5.68
CA PRO A 403 2.55 -0.21 4.50
C PRO A 403 3.87 -0.59 3.84
N ASP A 404 3.87 -1.81 3.31
CA ASP A 404 4.13 -2.14 1.91
C ASP A 404 4.96 -1.13 1.10
N ASP A 405 6.07 -1.60 0.52
CA ASP A 405 6.91 -0.80 -0.35
C ASP A 405 6.11 -0.23 -1.55
N LEU A 406 6.42 1.02 -1.89
CA LEU A 406 5.85 1.72 -3.02
C LEU A 406 6.84 1.64 -4.18
N LEU A 407 6.46 0.91 -5.22
CA LEU A 407 7.25 0.73 -6.43
C LEU A 407 6.65 1.56 -7.57
N LEU A 408 7.46 2.43 -8.16
CA LEU A 408 7.13 3.19 -9.36
C LEU A 408 7.97 2.68 -10.53
N LEU A 409 7.32 2.34 -11.62
CA LEU A 409 7.93 1.84 -12.84
C LEU A 409 7.58 2.79 -14.00
N PRO A 410 8.55 3.31 -14.76
CA PRO A 410 8.25 4.07 -15.97
C PRO A 410 7.80 3.11 -17.08
N GLY A 411 6.81 3.52 -17.87
CA GLY A 411 6.23 2.68 -18.94
C GLY A 411 7.21 2.38 -20.07
N GLN A 412 7.95 3.39 -20.52
CA GLN A 412 8.86 3.22 -21.65
C GLN A 412 10.10 2.40 -21.26
N ALA A 413 10.43 1.41 -22.09
CA ALA A 413 11.66 0.63 -21.94
C ALA A 413 12.90 1.53 -21.97
N GLY A 414 13.79 1.36 -20.99
CA GLY A 414 15.02 2.16 -20.85
C GLY A 414 14.83 3.50 -20.12
N ALA A 415 13.59 3.94 -19.89
CA ALA A 415 13.30 5.16 -19.14
C ALA A 415 13.76 5.09 -17.69
N ARG A 416 14.09 6.26 -17.15
CA ARG A 416 14.60 6.41 -15.78
C ARG A 416 13.79 7.44 -15.02
N LEU A 417 13.54 7.12 -13.76
CA LEU A 417 12.91 8.01 -12.79
C LEU A 417 13.99 8.71 -11.99
N ILE A 418 13.83 10.02 -11.81
CA ILE A 418 14.75 10.88 -11.11
C ILE A 418 14.04 11.46 -9.90
N THR A 419 14.66 11.41 -8.72
CA THR A 419 14.12 12.05 -7.51
C THR A 419 15.24 12.64 -6.69
N HIS A 420 14.97 13.78 -6.06
CA HIS A 420 15.84 14.30 -5.00
C HIS A 420 15.51 13.61 -3.67
N VAL A 421 16.53 13.08 -2.99
CA VAL A 421 16.37 12.48 -1.66
C VAL A 421 16.48 13.59 -0.61
N PRO A 422 15.45 13.85 0.21
CA PRO A 422 15.50 14.93 1.19
C PRO A 422 16.60 14.68 2.23
N LEU A 423 17.24 15.75 2.68
CA LEU A 423 18.25 15.72 3.75
C LEU A 423 17.63 15.28 5.10
N ASP A 424 16.39 15.72 5.37
CA ASP A 424 15.60 15.29 6.51
C ASP A 424 14.48 14.34 6.06
N PRO A 425 14.46 13.07 6.52
CA PRO A 425 13.37 12.14 6.25
C PRO A 425 11.99 12.65 6.67
N ARG A 426 11.89 13.60 7.61
CA ARG A 426 10.62 14.24 7.99
C ARG A 426 10.04 15.11 6.88
N LEU A 427 10.88 15.56 5.95
CA LEU A 427 10.47 16.30 4.75
C LEU A 427 10.13 15.37 3.58
N SER A 428 10.16 14.04 3.77
CA SER A 428 9.84 13.06 2.72
C SER A 428 8.36 13.01 2.31
N ILE A 429 7.52 13.86 2.91
CA ILE A 429 6.08 13.94 2.68
C ILE A 429 5.74 14.21 1.22
N ARG A 430 6.54 15.05 0.56
CA ARG A 430 6.36 15.43 -0.83
C ARG A 430 7.64 15.15 -1.58
N ARG A 431 7.59 14.27 -2.56
CA ARG A 431 8.72 13.86 -3.39
C ARG A 431 8.44 14.24 -4.83
N ARG A 432 9.31 15.08 -5.39
CA ARG A 432 9.31 15.35 -6.81
C ARG A 432 10.02 14.20 -7.52
N VAL A 433 9.32 13.54 -8.42
CA VAL A 433 9.82 12.48 -9.30
C VAL A 433 9.71 12.99 -10.74
N SER A 434 10.81 13.10 -11.47
CA SER A 434 10.81 13.44 -12.89
C SER A 434 11.18 12.25 -13.75
N CYS A 435 10.79 12.26 -15.02
CA CYS A 435 11.19 11.27 -16.01
C CYS A 435 11.75 12.01 -17.22
N GLU A 436 13.07 11.97 -17.42
CA GLU A 436 13.74 12.68 -18.52
C GLU A 436 13.41 12.08 -19.89
N GLN A 437 12.97 10.83 -19.94
CA GLN A 437 12.64 10.10 -21.15
C GLN A 437 11.12 9.94 -21.32
N SER A 438 10.36 11.03 -21.15
CA SER A 438 8.93 11.04 -21.50
C SER A 438 8.76 10.71 -23.00
N GLY A 439 7.77 9.88 -23.33
CA GLY A 439 7.45 9.48 -24.70
C GLY A 439 7.22 10.67 -25.64
N LYS A 440 7.26 10.41 -26.95
CA LYS A 440 7.05 11.43 -27.99
C LYS A 440 5.80 12.27 -27.69
N GLY A 441 5.93 13.59 -27.78
CA GLY A 441 4.81 14.53 -27.64
C GLY A 441 4.40 14.87 -26.19
N GLY A 442 5.29 14.70 -25.20
CA GLY A 442 4.99 15.07 -23.82
C GLY A 442 3.95 14.14 -23.19
N ARG A 443 4.11 12.83 -23.42
CA ARG A 443 3.28 11.79 -22.81
C ARG A 443 4.12 10.98 -21.84
N MET A 444 3.52 10.53 -20.75
CA MET A 444 4.20 9.72 -19.75
C MET A 444 3.23 8.69 -19.17
N ALA A 445 3.68 7.45 -19.07
CA ALA A 445 2.98 6.39 -18.36
C ALA A 445 3.84 5.91 -17.19
N VAL A 446 3.23 5.76 -16.01
CA VAL A 446 3.87 5.21 -14.82
C VAL A 446 2.97 4.14 -14.23
N GLN A 447 3.53 2.98 -13.92
CA GLN A 447 2.86 2.00 -13.08
C GLN A 447 3.28 2.22 -11.63
N LEU A 448 2.28 2.22 -10.76
CA LEU A 448 2.41 2.23 -9.32
C LEU A 448 1.97 0.88 -8.74
N ARG A 449 2.75 0.38 -7.80
CA ARG A 449 2.40 -0.79 -7.00
C ARG A 449 2.66 -0.51 -5.52
N ILE A 450 1.67 -0.76 -4.69
CA ILE A 450 1.84 -0.88 -3.24
C ILE A 450 1.73 -2.35 -2.94
N THR A 451 2.83 -2.94 -2.49
CA THR A 451 3.02 -4.38 -2.53
C THR A 451 2.81 -4.99 -1.16
N PRO A 452 1.92 -5.98 -0.95
CA PRO A 452 1.96 -6.77 0.28
C PRO A 452 3.41 -7.23 0.51
N SER A 453 3.98 -6.99 1.70
CA SER A 453 5.37 -7.19 2.22
C SER A 453 6.42 -8.10 1.53
N PHE A 454 6.17 -8.81 0.44
CA PHE A 454 7.11 -9.72 -0.22
C PHE A 454 8.09 -9.05 -1.21
N LEU A 455 8.10 -7.71 -1.34
CA LEU A 455 9.09 -6.99 -2.17
C LEU A 455 10.45 -6.75 -1.51
N GLU A 456 10.72 -7.37 -0.36
CA GLU A 456 12.06 -7.39 0.28
C GLU A 456 13.17 -8.00 -0.62
N LYS A 457 12.81 -8.55 -1.79
CA LYS A 457 13.73 -9.10 -2.79
C LYS A 457 13.82 -8.17 -4.01
N PRO A 458 14.94 -7.48 -4.25
CA PRO A 458 15.20 -6.65 -5.44
C PRO A 458 14.89 -7.36 -6.76
N ASP A 459 15.14 -8.66 -6.83
CA ASP A 459 14.82 -9.50 -7.98
C ASP A 459 13.33 -9.41 -8.36
N LEU A 460 12.45 -9.19 -7.40
CA LEU A 460 11.02 -9.11 -7.63
C LEU A 460 10.60 -7.74 -8.20
N ALA A 461 11.22 -6.65 -7.74
CA ALA A 461 11.02 -5.33 -8.36
C ALA A 461 11.48 -5.34 -9.83
N GLU A 462 12.61 -6.00 -10.11
CA GLU A 462 13.10 -6.19 -11.48
C GLU A 462 12.22 -7.13 -12.31
N LYS A 463 11.63 -8.18 -11.72
CA LYS A 463 10.62 -9.01 -12.41
C LYS A 463 9.39 -8.20 -12.80
N TYR A 464 8.91 -7.31 -11.93
CA TYR A 464 7.77 -6.46 -12.25
C TYR A 464 8.11 -5.40 -13.30
N ARG A 465 9.30 -4.79 -13.19
CA ARG A 465 9.80 -3.88 -14.22
C ARG A 465 9.91 -4.58 -15.57
N GLY A 466 10.51 -5.77 -15.61
CA GLY A 466 10.62 -6.60 -16.80
C GLY A 466 9.27 -6.95 -17.38
N ALA A 467 8.32 -7.39 -16.55
CA ALA A 467 6.97 -7.71 -17.00
C ALA A 467 6.17 -6.50 -17.51
N TYR A 468 6.51 -5.28 -17.11
CA TYR A 468 5.84 -4.07 -17.58
C TYR A 468 6.51 -3.46 -18.83
N GLN A 469 7.84 -3.37 -18.84
CA GLN A 469 8.62 -2.75 -19.94
C GLN A 469 8.95 -3.69 -21.10
N ASP A 470 8.84 -5.00 -20.90
CA ASP A 470 8.90 -6.02 -21.96
C ASP A 470 7.58 -6.79 -21.91
N PRO A 471 6.47 -6.22 -22.40
CA PRO A 471 5.14 -6.83 -22.30
C PRO A 471 5.05 -8.14 -23.09
N ALA A 472 4.04 -8.94 -22.79
CA ALA A 472 3.78 -10.16 -23.54
C ALA A 472 3.50 -9.85 -25.02
N LYS A 473 3.74 -10.81 -25.91
CA LYS A 473 3.36 -10.66 -27.33
C LYS A 473 1.94 -11.17 -27.51
N LEU A 474 1.10 -10.36 -28.16
CA LEU A 474 -0.26 -10.74 -28.51
C LEU A 474 -0.38 -10.86 -30.03
N THR A 475 -0.85 -12.01 -30.51
CA THR A 475 -1.14 -12.24 -31.93
C THR A 475 -2.62 -12.52 -32.11
N ALA A 476 -3.29 -11.71 -32.93
CA ALA A 476 -4.68 -11.94 -33.28
C ALA A 476 -4.79 -12.91 -34.46
N GLN A 477 -5.71 -13.88 -34.39
CA GLN A 477 -5.97 -14.80 -35.52
C GLN A 477 -6.72 -14.10 -36.66
N SER A 478 -7.52 -13.10 -36.31
CA SER A 478 -8.25 -12.20 -37.21
C SER A 478 -8.21 -10.79 -36.67
N GLY A 479 -8.42 -9.77 -37.51
CA GLY A 479 -8.29 -8.38 -37.10
C GLY A 479 -6.83 -7.97 -36.90
N ASN A 480 -6.60 -6.87 -36.18
CA ASN A 480 -5.26 -6.27 -36.03
C ASN A 480 -4.96 -5.93 -34.57
N LEU A 481 -3.68 -6.05 -34.21
CA LEU A 481 -3.13 -5.45 -32.99
C LEU A 481 -3.16 -3.92 -33.14
N VAL A 482 -3.61 -3.20 -32.11
CA VAL A 482 -3.72 -1.74 -32.12
C VAL A 482 -2.44 -1.16 -31.52
N ILE A 483 -1.65 -0.47 -32.35
CA ILE A 483 -0.33 0.08 -31.99
C ILE A 483 -0.32 1.63 -31.92
N ASP A 484 -1.48 2.24 -32.11
CA ASP A 484 -1.72 3.68 -32.13
C ASP A 484 -2.69 4.13 -31.02
N ASP A 485 -2.99 3.25 -30.06
CA ASP A 485 -3.80 3.60 -28.91
C ASP A 485 -3.08 4.70 -28.09
N PRO A 486 -3.76 5.75 -27.59
CA PRO A 486 -3.09 6.93 -27.02
C PRO A 486 -2.07 6.65 -25.91
N GLY A 487 -2.29 5.58 -25.14
CA GLY A 487 -1.42 5.16 -24.05
C GLY A 487 -0.37 4.11 -24.43
N ASP A 488 -0.30 3.67 -25.69
CA ASP A 488 0.80 2.89 -26.25
C ASP A 488 1.91 3.86 -26.70
N LEU A 489 2.96 3.97 -25.89
CA LEU A 489 4.02 4.96 -26.03
C LEU A 489 5.09 4.54 -27.03
N ASN A 490 5.20 3.25 -27.32
CA ASN A 490 6.29 2.67 -28.11
C ASN A 490 5.79 1.94 -29.39
N SER A 491 4.47 1.86 -29.59
CA SER A 491 3.77 1.21 -30.69
C SER A 491 4.01 -0.30 -30.78
N ASP A 492 4.08 -1.00 -29.65
CA ASP A 492 4.24 -2.45 -29.56
C ASP A 492 2.92 -3.22 -29.36
N GLY A 493 1.80 -2.51 -29.20
CA GLY A 493 0.46 -3.07 -28.99
C GLY A 493 0.09 -3.31 -27.53
N PHE A 494 0.95 -2.94 -26.60
CA PHE A 494 0.66 -2.86 -25.17
C PHE A 494 0.52 -1.39 -24.76
N ASN A 495 -0.66 -1.02 -24.28
CA ASN A 495 -0.91 0.32 -23.78
C ASN A 495 -0.33 0.44 -22.36
N GLU A 496 0.82 1.11 -22.19
CA GLU A 496 1.45 1.32 -20.89
C GLU A 496 0.61 2.22 -19.95
N GLY A 497 -0.19 3.12 -20.52
CA GLY A 497 -1.09 4.00 -19.76
C GLY A 497 -2.26 3.29 -19.08
N GLU A 498 -2.72 2.18 -19.65
CA GLU A 498 -3.83 1.36 -19.14
C GLU A 498 -3.37 -0.01 -18.63
N GLY A 499 -2.16 -0.45 -18.95
CA GLY A 499 -1.62 -1.76 -18.56
C GLY A 499 -2.28 -2.95 -19.26
N CYS A 500 -2.70 -2.79 -20.52
CA CYS A 500 -3.42 -3.83 -21.27
C CYS A 500 -3.00 -3.90 -22.74
N HIS A 501 -3.16 -5.08 -23.34
CA HIS A 501 -3.02 -5.25 -24.79
C HIS A 501 -4.30 -4.85 -25.51
N VAL A 502 -4.18 -4.25 -26.69
CA VAL A 502 -5.35 -3.77 -27.44
C VAL A 502 -5.43 -4.44 -28.81
N VAL A 503 -6.59 -5.03 -29.12
CA VAL A 503 -6.85 -5.66 -30.43
C VAL A 503 -8.16 -5.15 -31.02
N ARG A 504 -8.22 -5.04 -32.34
CA ARG A 504 -9.39 -4.56 -33.07
C ARG A 504 -9.90 -5.59 -34.08
N GLY A 505 -11.20 -5.86 -34.07
CA GLY A 505 -11.83 -6.81 -35.00
C GLY A 505 -11.43 -8.26 -34.77
N ALA A 506 -10.90 -8.58 -33.58
CA ALA A 506 -10.47 -9.92 -33.19
C ALA A 506 -11.46 -10.51 -32.16
N ARG A 507 -11.67 -11.82 -32.23
CA ARG A 507 -12.34 -12.61 -31.16
C ARG A 507 -11.41 -13.66 -30.54
N ALA A 508 -10.33 -14.00 -31.23
CA ALA A 508 -9.35 -14.97 -30.79
C ALA A 508 -7.95 -14.38 -30.84
N VAL A 509 -7.23 -14.50 -29.72
CA VAL A 509 -5.86 -13.97 -29.57
C VAL A 509 -4.97 -14.99 -28.87
N GLU A 510 -3.80 -15.25 -29.44
CA GLU A 510 -2.76 -16.02 -28.78
C GLU A 510 -1.88 -15.06 -27.99
N PHE A 511 -1.84 -15.26 -26.68
CA PHE A 511 -1.04 -14.48 -25.74
C PHE A 511 0.22 -15.27 -25.39
N ARG A 512 1.40 -14.69 -25.62
CA ARG A 512 2.71 -15.31 -25.36
C ARG A 512 3.46 -14.55 -24.27
N ALA A 513 3.67 -15.18 -23.12
CA ALA A 513 4.22 -14.54 -21.93
C ALA A 513 5.65 -14.00 -22.11
N GLY A 514 6.47 -14.59 -22.99
CA GLY A 514 7.87 -14.17 -23.15
C GLY A 514 8.73 -14.56 -21.95
N ALA A 515 9.67 -13.72 -21.55
CA ALA A 515 10.66 -14.05 -20.51
C ALA A 515 10.15 -13.96 -19.06
N TYR A 516 8.96 -13.37 -18.84
CA TYR A 516 8.43 -13.10 -17.52
C TYR A 516 7.05 -13.70 -17.32
N ASP A 517 6.74 -14.09 -16.08
CA ASP A 517 5.39 -14.47 -15.66
C ASP A 517 4.43 -13.29 -15.85
N ARG A 518 3.24 -13.58 -16.37
CA ARG A 518 2.18 -12.59 -16.61
C ARG A 518 1.02 -12.87 -15.67
N ALA A 519 1.06 -12.21 -14.52
CA ALA A 519 -0.03 -12.22 -13.56
C ALA A 519 -1.14 -11.27 -14.02
N ASP A 520 -2.37 -11.78 -14.04
CA ASP A 520 -3.59 -11.10 -14.42
C ASP A 520 -3.55 -10.31 -15.74
N PRO A 521 -3.18 -10.94 -16.88
CA PRO A 521 -3.12 -10.24 -18.15
C PRO A 521 -4.48 -9.67 -18.55
N VAL A 522 -4.46 -8.49 -19.17
CA VAL A 522 -5.65 -7.74 -19.57
C VAL A 522 -5.63 -7.50 -21.07
N ILE A 523 -6.72 -7.83 -21.73
CA ILE A 523 -6.89 -7.66 -23.17
C ILE A 523 -8.15 -6.83 -23.42
N LYS A 524 -7.98 -5.74 -24.18
CA LYS A 524 -9.03 -4.85 -24.65
C LYS A 524 -9.38 -5.20 -26.09
N PHE A 525 -10.60 -5.73 -26.27
CA PHE A 525 -11.15 -6.09 -27.57
C PHE A 525 -12.03 -4.96 -28.09
N VAL A 526 -11.56 -4.27 -29.13
CA VAL A 526 -12.28 -3.20 -29.83
C VAL A 526 -13.01 -3.77 -31.04
N SER A 527 -14.30 -3.51 -31.12
CA SER A 527 -15.22 -4.03 -32.13
C SER A 527 -15.06 -5.54 -32.37
N PRO A 528 -15.13 -6.41 -31.33
CA PRO A 528 -14.98 -7.86 -31.48
C PRO A 528 -16.09 -8.48 -32.34
N GLY A 529 -17.20 -7.77 -32.57
CA GLY A 529 -18.34 -8.25 -33.34
C GLY A 529 -19.18 -9.30 -32.60
N VAL A 530 -18.95 -9.52 -31.31
CA VAL A 530 -19.82 -10.35 -30.47
C VAL A 530 -21.06 -9.56 -30.05
N VAL A 531 -22.17 -10.26 -29.80
CA VAL A 531 -23.43 -9.70 -29.31
C VAL A 531 -23.68 -10.23 -27.90
N GLY A 532 -23.95 -9.35 -26.94
CA GLY A 532 -24.08 -9.74 -25.53
C GLY A 532 -22.74 -9.97 -24.83
N LEU A 533 -22.74 -10.63 -23.67
CA LEU A 533 -21.49 -11.06 -23.01
C LEU A 533 -21.13 -12.47 -23.55
N PRO A 534 -20.02 -12.62 -24.28
CA PRO A 534 -19.62 -13.92 -24.83
C PRO A 534 -19.06 -14.84 -23.75
N ASP A 535 -19.03 -16.14 -24.03
CA ASP A 535 -18.26 -17.09 -23.25
C ASP A 535 -16.76 -16.89 -23.51
N VAL A 536 -15.96 -16.97 -22.45
CA VAL A 536 -14.49 -16.93 -22.56
C VAL A 536 -13.97 -18.35 -22.60
N ARG A 537 -13.21 -18.68 -23.66
CA ARG A 537 -12.45 -19.92 -23.73
C ARG A 537 -10.97 -19.65 -23.58
N ILE A 538 -10.30 -20.55 -22.87
CA ILE A 538 -8.84 -20.61 -22.80
C ILE A 538 -8.39 -21.99 -23.30
N ASP A 539 -7.51 -22.00 -24.29
CA ASP A 539 -6.96 -23.22 -24.91
C ASP A 539 -8.07 -24.22 -25.32
N GLY A 540 -9.16 -23.70 -25.89
CA GLY A 540 -10.30 -24.47 -26.38
C GLY A 540 -11.31 -24.93 -25.32
N ARG A 541 -11.09 -24.62 -24.03
CA ARG A 541 -12.02 -24.96 -22.93
C ARG A 541 -12.73 -23.72 -22.41
N ILE A 542 -14.03 -23.83 -22.13
CA ILE A 542 -14.79 -22.76 -21.46
C ILE A 542 -14.14 -22.50 -20.10
N ALA A 543 -13.73 -21.26 -19.86
CA ALA A 543 -13.13 -20.84 -18.61
C ALA A 543 -14.19 -20.72 -17.52
N ASN A 544 -13.84 -21.05 -16.29
CA ASN A 544 -14.71 -20.80 -15.15
C ASN A 544 -14.87 -19.28 -14.98
N SER A 545 -16.09 -18.80 -14.69
CA SER A 545 -16.37 -17.38 -14.46
C SER A 545 -15.62 -16.79 -13.26
N SER A 546 -15.06 -17.62 -12.37
CA SER A 546 -14.14 -17.15 -11.32
C SER A 546 -12.73 -16.87 -11.83
N SER A 547 -12.35 -17.42 -12.99
CA SER A 547 -11.01 -17.30 -13.58
C SER A 547 -10.81 -16.05 -14.43
N TYR A 548 -11.85 -15.23 -14.62
CA TYR A 548 -11.73 -13.98 -15.37
C TYR A 548 -12.76 -12.94 -14.93
N ASN A 549 -12.51 -11.68 -15.26
CA ASN A 549 -13.52 -10.62 -15.29
C ASN A 549 -13.72 -10.18 -16.73
N LEU A 550 -14.96 -10.18 -17.20
CA LEU A 550 -15.35 -9.74 -18.53
C LEU A 550 -16.41 -8.66 -18.43
N CYS A 551 -16.18 -7.51 -19.06
CA CYS A 551 -17.14 -6.41 -19.04
C CYS A 551 -17.05 -5.54 -20.29
N TRP A 552 -18.19 -4.95 -20.66
CA TRP A 552 -18.24 -3.91 -21.68
C TRP A 552 -17.74 -2.58 -21.10
N GLU A 553 -16.71 -1.99 -21.69
CA GLU A 553 -16.28 -0.61 -21.42
C GLU A 553 -17.18 0.38 -22.18
N ARG A 554 -17.49 0.06 -23.44
CA ARG A 554 -18.39 0.80 -24.34
C ARG A 554 -19.20 -0.20 -25.17
N HIS A 555 -20.14 0.31 -25.97
CA HIS A 555 -21.00 -0.52 -26.83
C HIS A 555 -20.25 -1.45 -27.80
N ASP A 556 -19.00 -1.13 -28.13
CA ASP A 556 -18.15 -1.88 -29.04
C ASP A 556 -16.83 -2.35 -28.43
N THR A 557 -16.59 -2.12 -27.13
CA THR A 557 -15.29 -2.39 -26.51
C THR A 557 -15.44 -3.26 -25.27
N LEU A 558 -14.81 -4.43 -25.28
CA LEU A 558 -14.89 -5.44 -24.24
C LEU A 558 -13.52 -5.59 -23.55
N ILE A 559 -13.51 -5.60 -22.22
CA ILE A 559 -12.30 -5.81 -21.41
C ILE A 559 -12.34 -7.21 -20.82
N LEU A 560 -11.32 -8.01 -21.12
CA LEU A 560 -11.05 -9.29 -20.49
C LEU A 560 -9.85 -9.14 -19.56
N ARG A 561 -10.05 -9.33 -18.26
CA ARG A 561 -8.97 -9.56 -17.29
C ARG A 561 -8.96 -11.03 -16.92
N TRP A 562 -7.84 -11.70 -17.12
CA TRP A 562 -7.63 -13.04 -16.60
C TRP A 562 -7.28 -12.99 -15.11
N ASN A 563 -7.81 -13.89 -14.29
CA ASN A 563 -7.53 -13.99 -12.85
C ASN A 563 -6.55 -15.14 -12.59
N GLY A 564 -5.32 -14.99 -13.04
CA GLY A 564 -4.31 -16.04 -12.97
C GLY A 564 -2.99 -15.65 -13.64
N THR A 565 -2.02 -16.56 -13.58
CA THR A 565 -0.68 -16.33 -14.12
C THR A 565 -0.45 -17.18 -15.36
N ILE A 566 -0.01 -16.55 -16.46
CA ILE A 566 0.60 -17.26 -17.58
C ILE A 566 2.10 -17.30 -17.32
N PRO A 567 2.71 -18.49 -17.14
CA PRO A 567 4.12 -18.59 -16.76
C PRO A 567 5.04 -18.12 -17.89
N ALA A 568 6.26 -17.69 -17.53
CA ALA A 568 7.31 -17.38 -18.48
C ALA A 568 7.53 -18.54 -19.49
N GLY A 569 7.69 -18.21 -20.77
CA GLY A 569 7.75 -19.15 -21.88
C GLY A 569 6.40 -19.77 -22.27
N GLY A 570 5.35 -19.56 -21.48
CA GLY A 570 4.00 -20.05 -21.72
C GLY A 570 3.27 -19.29 -22.82
N ARG A 571 2.21 -19.94 -23.32
CA ARG A 571 1.23 -19.36 -24.24
C ARG A 571 -0.18 -19.78 -23.86
N SER A 572 -1.15 -18.94 -24.15
CA SER A 572 -2.57 -19.23 -23.98
C SER A 572 -3.37 -18.63 -25.13
N LEU A 573 -4.31 -19.40 -25.67
CA LEU A 573 -5.26 -18.93 -26.67
C LEU A 573 -6.55 -18.48 -25.97
N PHE A 574 -6.84 -17.19 -26.01
CA PHE A 574 -8.11 -16.63 -25.54
C PHE A 574 -9.09 -16.54 -26.71
N THR A 575 -10.34 -16.94 -26.50
CA THR A 575 -11.40 -16.84 -27.52
C THR A 575 -12.70 -16.35 -26.89
N LEU A 576 -13.39 -15.45 -27.58
CA LEU A 576 -14.72 -14.93 -27.25
C LEU A 576 -15.76 -15.57 -28.18
N GLU A 577 -16.69 -16.37 -27.63
CA GLU A 577 -17.73 -17.07 -28.40
C GLU A 577 -19.16 -16.70 -27.98
#